data_AF-A0A2W7AVX7-F1
#
_entry.id   AF-A0A2W7AVX7-F1
#
_cell.length_a   1.000
_cell.length_b   1.000
_cell.length_c   1.000
_cell.angle_alpha   90.00
_cell.angle_beta   90.00
_cell.angle_gamma   90.00
#
_symmetry.space_group_name_H-M   'P 1'
#
loop_
_entity.id
_entity.type
_entity.pdbx_description
1 polymer ?
#
loop_
_entity_poly.entity_id
_entity_poly.type
_entity_poly.pdbx_seq_one_letter_code
_entity_poly.pdbx_strand_id
1 'polypeptide(L)' 'MKANASLEERMAAVEEAISELRKQVAVPHPTNWLQQITGSFKDDPVFEELLAYGRAIRAGDESLLSSEDE' A
#
# COMPACT_ATOMS: atom_id res chain seq x y z
N MET A 1 -16.71 -34.56 23.35
CA MET A 1 -17.55 -33.82 24.32
C MET A 1 -16.76 -32.58 24.71
N LYS A 2 -17.18 -31.36 24.35
CA LYS A 2 -16.45 -30.15 24.78
C LYS A 2 -16.60 -30.05 26.29
N ALA A 3 -15.49 -30.06 27.03
CA ALA A 3 -15.50 -29.78 28.45
C ALA A 3 -16.07 -28.36 28.65
N ASN A 4 -17.11 -28.23 29.47
CA ASN A 4 -17.57 -26.93 29.92
C ASN A 4 -16.54 -26.40 30.90
N ALA A 5 -15.48 -25.78 30.37
CA ALA A 5 -14.52 -25.00 31.13
C ALA A 5 -15.26 -24.01 32.03
N SER A 6 -14.72 -23.76 33.23
CA SER A 6 -15.33 -22.80 34.15
C SER A 6 -15.38 -21.41 33.51
N LEU A 7 -16.22 -20.52 34.05
CA LEU A 7 -16.32 -19.17 33.53
C LEU A 7 -14.96 -18.44 33.62
N GLU A 8 -14.21 -18.70 34.69
CA GLU A 8 -12.89 -18.16 34.98
C GLU A 8 -11.87 -18.64 33.95
N GLU A 9 -11.89 -19.92 33.60
CA GLU A 9 -11.00 -20.50 32.59
C GLU A 9 -11.27 -19.92 31.20
N ARG A 10 -12.55 -19.70 30.87
CA ARG A 10 -12.95 -19.02 29.63
C ARG A 10 -12.54 -17.55 29.62
N MET A 11 -12.62 -16.86 30.76
CA MET A 11 -12.20 -15.46 30.88
C MET A 11 -10.68 -15.33 30.73
N ALA A 12 -9.92 -16.19 31.40
CA ALA A 12 -8.46 -16.22 31.30
C ALA A 12 -7.98 -16.46 29.86
N ALA A 13 -8.62 -17.38 29.13
CA ALA A 13 -8.31 -17.62 27.72
C ALA A 13 -8.60 -16.38 26.83
N VAL A 14 -9.66 -15.62 27.14
CA VAL A 14 -9.98 -14.38 26.42
C VAL A 14 -8.96 -13.28 26.74
N GLU A 15 -8.58 -13.13 28.00
CA GLU A 15 -7.57 -12.15 28.43
C GLU A 15 -6.21 -12.43 27.78
N GLU A 16 -5.80 -13.70 27.71
CA GLU A 16 -4.58 -14.11 27.02
C GLU A 16 -4.65 -13.81 25.51
N ALA A 17 -5.75 -14.16 24.86
CA ALA A 17 -5.96 -13.87 23.44
C ALA A 17 -5.94 -12.36 23.15
N ILE A 18 -6.55 -11.53 24.00
CA ILE A 18 -6.52 -10.08 23.88
C ILE A 18 -5.11 -9.54 24.10
N SER A 19 -4.38 -10.05 25.09
CA SER A 19 -2.99 -9.66 25.37
C SER A 19 -2.10 -9.91 24.15
N GLU A 20 -2.26 -11.07 23.50
CA GLU A 20 -1.52 -11.46 22.31
C GLU A 20 -1.89 -10.58 21.10
N LEU A 21 -3.18 -10.35 20.86
CA LEU A 21 -3.64 -9.44 19.81
C LEU A 21 -3.11 -8.02 20.00
N ARG A 22 -3.06 -7.52 21.24
CA ARG A 22 -2.52 -6.18 21.53
C ARG A 22 -1.04 -6.08 21.21
N LYS A 23 -0.24 -7.13 21.46
CA LYS A 23 1.19 -7.15 21.07
C LYS A 23 1.36 -7.10 19.55
N GLN A 24 0.52 -7.81 18.81
CA GLN A 24 0.56 -7.83 17.34
C GLN A 24 0.13 -6.49 16.73
N VAL A 25 -0.89 -5.84 17.31
CA VAL A 25 -1.37 -4.52 16.86
C VAL A 25 -0.44 -3.38 17.29
N ALA A 26 0.25 -3.52 18.42
CA ALA A 26 1.22 -2.53 18.91
C ALA A 26 2.52 -2.50 18.09
N VAL A 27 2.74 -3.46 17.19
CA VAL A 27 3.78 -3.31 16.16
C VAL A 27 3.40 -2.08 15.34
N PRO A 28 4.24 -1.01 15.32
CA PRO A 28 3.95 0.15 14.49
C PRO A 28 3.72 -0.38 13.09
N HIS A 29 2.54 -0.09 12.53
CA HIS A 29 2.27 -0.44 11.14
C HIS A 29 3.46 0.09 10.34
N PRO A 30 4.08 -0.74 9.46
CA PRO A 30 5.15 -0.25 8.62
C PRO A 30 4.64 1.03 7.97
N THR A 31 5.33 2.13 8.24
CA THR A 31 4.97 3.49 7.86
C THR A 31 4.23 3.44 6.53
N ASN A 32 2.98 3.88 6.50
CA ASN A 32 2.07 3.70 5.36
C ASN A 32 2.83 3.99 4.05
N TRP A 33 3.27 2.94 3.36
CA TRP A 33 4.22 3.09 2.26
C TRP A 33 3.59 3.86 1.10
N LEU A 34 2.26 3.77 0.97
CA LEU A 34 1.50 4.57 0.01
C LEU A 34 1.60 6.06 0.33
N GLN A 35 1.55 6.46 1.60
CA GLN A 35 1.83 7.86 1.99
C GLN A 35 3.27 8.28 1.67
N GLN A 36 4.24 7.37 1.70
CA GLN A 36 5.62 7.68 1.35
C GLN A 36 5.84 7.89 -0.16
N ILE A 37 5.06 7.21 -1.00
CA ILE A 37 5.21 7.30 -2.47
C ILE A 37 4.21 8.25 -3.14
N THR A 38 3.20 8.73 -2.41
CA THR A 38 2.20 9.63 -2.96
C THR A 38 2.83 10.99 -3.22
N GLY A 39 2.82 11.42 -4.49
CA GLY A 39 3.37 12.70 -4.91
C GLY A 39 4.87 12.68 -5.21
N SER A 40 5.53 11.52 -5.18
CA SER A 40 6.97 11.40 -5.50
C SER A 40 7.36 11.95 -6.87
N PHE A 41 6.41 12.01 -7.81
CA PHE A 41 6.60 12.51 -9.17
C PHE A 41 5.83 13.82 -9.45
N LYS A 42 5.25 14.46 -8.43
CA LYS A 42 4.33 15.60 -8.61
C LYS A 42 4.95 16.76 -9.38
N ASP A 43 6.24 16.98 -9.20
CA ASP A 43 6.99 18.07 -9.81
C ASP A 43 8.19 17.54 -10.62
N ASP A 44 8.14 16.28 -11.05
CA ASP A 44 9.20 15.65 -11.86
C ASP A 44 8.98 15.96 -13.36
N PRO A 45 9.83 16.78 -13.98
CA PRO A 45 9.66 17.16 -15.38
C PRO A 45 9.82 15.98 -16.36
N VAL A 46 10.60 14.96 -16.01
CA VAL A 46 10.79 13.76 -16.83
C VAL A 46 9.53 12.90 -16.81
N PHE A 47 8.84 12.86 -15.66
CA PHE A 47 7.57 12.13 -15.56
C PHE A 47 6.47 12.76 -16.42
N GLU A 48 6.42 14.09 -16.49
CA GLU A 48 5.49 14.79 -17.39
C GLU A 48 5.75 14.50 -18.87
N GLU A 49 7.02 14.41 -19.27
CA GLU A 49 7.43 14.00 -20.61
C GLU A 49 6.94 12.58 -20.93
N LEU A 50 7.16 11.62 -20.03
CA LEU A 50 6.65 10.25 -20.18
C LEU A 50 5.12 10.20 -20.32
N LEU A 51 4.39 11.03 -19.57
CA LEU A 51 2.93 11.13 -19.71
C LEU A 51 2.53 11.71 -21.07
N ALA A 52 3.28 12.67 -21.61
CA ALA A 52 3.05 13.22 -22.94
C ALA A 52 3.25 12.15 -24.03
N TYR A 53 4.35 11.39 -23.97
CA TYR A 53 4.59 10.24 -24.85
C TYR A 53 3.45 9.21 -24.77
N GLY A 54 3.06 8.81 -23.55
CA GLY A 54 1.97 7.85 -23.36
C GLY A 54 0.62 8.35 -23.88
N ARG A 55 0.36 9.66 -23.82
CA ARG A 55 -0.84 10.28 -24.42
C ARG A 55 -0.77 10.25 -25.95
N ALA A 56 0.38 10.57 -26.54
CA ALA A 56 0.60 10.56 -27.97
C ALA A 56 0.35 9.16 -28.57
N ILE A 57 0.93 8.12 -27.96
CA ILE A 57 0.72 6.71 -28.37
C ILE A 57 -0.77 6.34 -28.39
N ARG A 58 -1.51 6.70 -27.33
CA ARG A 58 -2.95 6.38 -27.24
C ARG A 58 -3.81 7.19 -28.21
N ALA A 59 -3.38 8.40 -28.54
CA ALA A 59 -4.04 9.23 -29.55
C ALA A 59 -3.70 8.81 -30.99
N GLY A 60 -2.69 7.95 -31.18
CA GLY A 60 -2.12 7.67 -32.50
C GLY A 60 -1.39 8.88 -33.09
N ASP A 61 -0.90 9.77 -32.23
CA ASP A 61 -0.13 10.96 -32.63
C ASP A 61 1.35 10.60 -32.73
N GLU A 62 1.83 10.45 -33.96
CA GLU A 62 3.24 10.11 -34.24
C GLU A 62 4.17 11.32 -34.16
N SER A 63 3.67 12.55 -34.03
CA SER A 63 4.51 13.77 -34.03
C SER A 63 5.49 13.85 -32.86
N LEU A 64 5.12 13.26 -31.72
CA LEU A 64 5.98 13.13 -30.54
C LEU A 64 6.83 11.86 -30.57
N LEU A 65 6.53 10.88 -31.44
CA LEU A 65 7.25 9.60 -31.53
C LEU A 65 8.31 9.61 -32.64
N SER A 66 8.30 10.61 -33.50
CA SER A 66 9.18 10.74 -34.66
C SER A 66 10.43 11.61 -34.40
N SER A 67 10.63 12.06 -33.16
CA SER A 67 11.75 12.92 -32.76
C SER A 67 12.99 12.19 -32.21
N GLU A 68 13.08 10.87 -32.32
CA GLU A 68 14.22 10.08 -31.80
C GLU A 68 15.23 9.62 -32.87
N ASP A 69 15.08 10.01 -34.14
CA ASP A 69 16.06 9.70 -35.18
C ASP A 69 16.78 10.97 -35.71
N GLU A 70 17.74 11.50 -34.94
CA GLU A 70 18.94 12.21 -35.46
C GLU A 70 20.09 12.26 -34.43
#